data_AF-A0A818IAK4-F1
#
_entry.id   AF-A0A818IAK4-F1
#
_cell.length_a   1.000
_cell.length_b   1.000
_cell.length_c   1.000
_cell.angle_alpha   90.00
_cell.angle_beta   90.00
_cell.angle_gamma   90.00
#
_symmetry.space_group_name_H-M   'P 1'
#
loop_
_entity.id
_entity.type
_entity.pdbx_description
1 polymer ?
#
loop_
_entity_poly.entity_id
_entity_poly.type
_entity_poly.pdbx_seq_one_letter_code
_entity_poly.pdbx_strand_id
1 'polypeptide(L)'
;MSKRLKTTNSTINTNDHFDKFINKFRSSIDANSADSRPFDIFKEYLKDETDDATILPTFIKKTIQIVVTSSVSTVHHLVFTKIVGLMIIYLDNISSEALLDITHEIVEKLIESSINADIMIELLRSIYLQLVKRDETQLGSSLAASMCQTIVQELGNTTWTEDNYSSLIAVIKTLPFADNEKRTFIDIMFAIDFESSIDQLPIFVLNILQLCIDNRLENEITSCSAYIFDRLIQYFINLDSKSNDNKQYTSNIRLCIVHILNTIELSPDLGITLLRTFKKIQSNDVSKIFSPFCLAFIFALPKDRTIKGKFIKQLKMSFDLVCQTFEKNNEAFWLILFTKINYNDFYRDYLLQLAKKDLFGGDLILSGLIDFCFQLLDEYSQSQTLTNESSFSVIELLKTLASKWLSDIVRLHKSIQEDIIHRLFDRILEAKTNDRTVKHFVEQLYDVMKTNSHRFVKWPEQLKDRLDQILLMRYDLAHDVIDAFKPIIKLSGNTPFRETYFQLLRKAMYRP
;
A
#
# COMPACT_ATOMS: atom_id res chain seq x y z
N MET A 1 3.56 -33.73 -81.79
CA MET A 1 2.50 -33.98 -80.78
C MET A 1 2.88 -33.28 -79.48
N SER A 2 2.59 -31.99 -79.38
CA SER A 2 2.80 -31.17 -78.17
C SER A 2 1.43 -30.92 -77.52
N LYS A 3 1.20 -31.49 -76.34
CA LYS A 3 0.01 -31.24 -75.53
C LYS A 3 0.34 -30.14 -74.52
N ARG A 4 -0.33 -28.99 -74.71
CA ARG A 4 -0.35 -27.82 -73.83
C ARG A 4 -0.78 -28.21 -72.41
N LEU A 5 0.05 -27.83 -71.43
CA LEU A 5 -0.35 -27.62 -70.03
C LEU A 5 -1.47 -26.56 -69.98
N LYS A 6 -2.61 -26.91 -69.38
CA LYS A 6 -3.60 -25.95 -68.91
C LYS A 6 -3.27 -25.64 -67.46
N THR A 7 -2.77 -24.43 -67.22
CA THR A 7 -2.75 -23.77 -65.92
C THR A 7 -4.17 -23.33 -65.59
N THR A 8 -4.81 -24.00 -64.62
CA THR A 8 -6.03 -23.49 -63.99
C THR A 8 -5.64 -22.59 -62.83
N ASN A 9 -5.60 -21.28 -63.09
CA ASN A 9 -5.70 -20.26 -62.04
C ASN A 9 -7.15 -20.25 -61.55
N SER A 10 -7.45 -21.00 -60.48
CA SER A 10 -8.64 -20.75 -59.67
C SER A 10 -8.24 -19.77 -58.58
N THR A 11 -8.57 -18.50 -58.77
CA THR A 11 -8.65 -17.51 -57.68
C THR A 11 -9.73 -17.98 -56.71
N ILE A 12 -9.34 -18.73 -55.68
CA ILE A 12 -10.20 -19.04 -54.55
C ILE A 12 -10.53 -17.70 -53.90
N ASN A 13 -11.82 -17.38 -53.82
CA ASN A 13 -12.29 -16.17 -53.16
C ASN A 13 -12.14 -16.39 -51.65
N THR A 14 -10.96 -16.08 -51.12
CA THR A 14 -10.50 -16.40 -49.75
C THR A 14 -11.46 -15.91 -48.66
N ASN A 15 -12.14 -14.78 -48.89
CA ASN A 15 -13.15 -14.26 -47.95
C ASN A 15 -14.36 -15.20 -47.77
N ASP A 16 -14.81 -15.86 -48.84
CA ASP A 16 -16.05 -16.67 -48.83
C ASP A 16 -15.84 -18.04 -48.14
N HIS A 17 -14.61 -18.55 -48.18
CA HIS A 17 -14.20 -19.76 -47.45
C HIS A 17 -14.00 -19.46 -45.96
N PHE A 18 -13.50 -18.27 -45.64
CA PHE A 18 -13.26 -17.81 -44.28
C PHE A 18 -14.56 -17.51 -43.54
N ASP A 19 -15.51 -16.84 -44.19
CA ASP A 19 -16.79 -16.49 -43.58
C ASP A 19 -17.62 -17.75 -43.27
N LYS A 20 -17.47 -18.81 -44.06
CA LYS A 20 -18.01 -20.15 -43.74
C LYS A 20 -17.36 -20.76 -42.51
N PHE A 21 -16.05 -20.62 -42.35
CA PHE A 21 -15.33 -21.03 -41.14
C PHE A 21 -15.82 -20.25 -39.92
N ILE A 22 -15.87 -18.91 -39.98
CA ILE A 22 -16.37 -18.07 -38.86
C ILE A 22 -17.77 -18.51 -38.46
N ASN A 23 -18.68 -18.70 -39.42
CA ASN A 23 -20.05 -19.07 -39.12
C ASN A 23 -20.16 -20.47 -38.49
N LYS A 24 -19.34 -21.42 -38.94
CA LYS A 24 -19.28 -22.79 -38.38
C LYS A 24 -18.61 -22.80 -37.00
N PHE A 25 -17.61 -21.95 -36.80
CA PHE A 25 -16.86 -21.81 -35.56
C PHE A 25 -17.69 -21.10 -34.48
N ARG A 26 -18.33 -19.96 -34.81
CA ARG A 26 -19.26 -19.23 -33.92
C ARG A 26 -20.45 -20.10 -33.52
N SER A 27 -21.07 -20.79 -34.47
CA SER A 27 -22.18 -21.72 -34.15
C SER A 27 -21.76 -22.88 -33.25
N SER A 28 -20.50 -23.34 -33.34
CA SER A 28 -19.96 -24.35 -32.43
C SER A 28 -19.65 -23.80 -31.03
N ILE A 29 -19.25 -22.54 -30.93
CA ILE A 29 -19.05 -21.84 -29.64
C ILE A 29 -20.41 -21.60 -28.97
N ASP A 30 -21.37 -21.03 -29.69
CA ASP A 30 -22.69 -20.68 -29.16
C ASP A 30 -23.51 -21.90 -28.72
N ALA A 31 -23.21 -23.09 -29.27
CA ALA A 31 -23.83 -24.34 -28.87
C ALA A 31 -23.40 -24.85 -27.48
N ASN A 32 -22.48 -24.18 -26.77
CA ASN A 32 -21.96 -24.57 -25.45
C ASN A 32 -21.48 -26.04 -25.38
N SER A 33 -21.01 -26.58 -26.50
CA SER A 33 -20.50 -27.96 -26.50
C SER A 33 -19.17 -27.99 -25.76
N ALA A 34 -19.12 -28.67 -24.61
CA ALA A 34 -17.89 -28.94 -23.87
C ALA A 34 -16.86 -29.82 -24.63
N ASP A 35 -17.16 -30.18 -25.88
CA ASP A 35 -16.35 -31.01 -26.74
C ASP A 35 -15.26 -30.20 -27.46
N SER A 36 -14.18 -30.89 -27.84
CA SER A 36 -13.05 -30.39 -28.64
C SER A 36 -13.44 -29.84 -30.03
N ARG A 37 -14.72 -29.84 -30.41
CA ARG A 37 -15.20 -29.46 -31.74
C ARG A 37 -14.76 -28.08 -32.23
N PRO A 38 -14.84 -26.98 -31.46
CA PRO A 38 -14.36 -25.69 -31.94
C PRO A 38 -12.85 -25.74 -32.23
N PHE A 39 -12.08 -26.41 -31.36
CA PHE A 39 -10.65 -26.59 -31.52
C PHE A 39 -10.30 -27.51 -32.71
N ASP A 40 -11.08 -28.56 -32.95
CA ASP A 40 -10.88 -29.48 -34.06
C ASP A 40 -11.21 -28.81 -35.40
N ILE A 41 -12.29 -28.00 -35.47
CA ILE A 41 -12.63 -27.16 -36.63
C ILE A 41 -11.52 -26.15 -36.90
N PHE A 42 -10.99 -25.53 -35.85
CA PHE A 42 -9.85 -24.60 -35.95
C PHE A 42 -8.60 -25.30 -36.49
N LYS A 43 -8.27 -26.47 -35.96
CA LYS A 43 -7.11 -27.27 -36.36
C LYS A 43 -7.22 -27.81 -37.79
N GLU A 44 -8.42 -28.17 -38.23
CA GLU A 44 -8.71 -28.62 -39.60
C GLU A 44 -8.47 -27.48 -40.59
N TYR A 45 -8.96 -26.28 -40.29
CA TYR A 45 -8.78 -25.11 -41.15
C TYR A 45 -7.32 -24.65 -41.22
N LEU A 46 -6.61 -24.69 -40.10
CA LEU A 46 -5.20 -24.30 -40.04
C LEU A 46 -4.30 -25.21 -40.90
N LYS A 47 -4.62 -26.51 -41.00
CA LYS A 47 -3.89 -27.44 -41.88
C LYS A 47 -4.04 -27.10 -43.37
N ASP A 48 -5.21 -26.61 -43.77
CA ASP A 48 -5.50 -26.29 -45.16
C ASP A 48 -4.88 -24.95 -45.60
N GLU A 49 -4.62 -24.02 -44.66
CA GLU A 49 -4.08 -22.68 -44.95
C GLU A 49 -2.59 -22.48 -44.61
N THR A 50 -1.89 -23.50 -44.07
CA THR A 50 -0.47 -23.39 -43.68
C THR A 50 0.51 -23.10 -44.83
N ASP A 51 0.12 -23.30 -46.09
CA ASP A 51 1.01 -23.12 -47.25
C ASP A 51 1.02 -21.68 -47.81
N ASP A 52 0.12 -20.80 -47.38
CA ASP A 52 0.00 -19.44 -47.92
C ASP A 52 0.31 -18.36 -46.87
N ALA A 53 1.53 -17.80 -46.96
CA ALA A 53 2.05 -16.79 -46.03
C ALA A 53 1.20 -15.50 -45.97
N THR A 54 0.31 -15.28 -46.93
CA THR A 54 -0.59 -14.11 -46.99
C THR A 54 -1.91 -14.31 -46.23
N ILE A 55 -2.33 -15.56 -46.06
CA ILE A 55 -3.65 -15.90 -45.48
C ILE A 55 -3.56 -16.01 -43.95
N LEU A 56 -2.47 -16.59 -43.45
CA LEU A 56 -2.25 -16.84 -42.02
C LEU A 56 -2.37 -15.58 -41.13
N PRO A 57 -1.83 -14.40 -41.49
CA PRO A 57 -2.01 -13.18 -40.68
C PRO A 57 -3.47 -12.73 -40.60
N THR A 58 -4.19 -12.82 -41.72
CA THR A 58 -5.62 -12.46 -41.81
C THR A 58 -6.47 -13.41 -40.96
N PHE A 59 -6.12 -14.70 -40.97
CA PHE A 59 -6.75 -15.71 -40.12
C PHE A 59 -6.54 -15.44 -38.63
N ILE A 60 -5.32 -15.07 -38.24
CA ILE A 60 -4.99 -14.71 -36.86
C ILE A 60 -5.78 -13.49 -36.39
N LYS A 61 -5.84 -12.43 -37.20
CA LYS A 61 -6.60 -11.20 -36.88
C LYS A 61 -8.09 -11.47 -36.66
N LYS A 62 -8.73 -12.21 -37.58
CA LYS A 62 -10.14 -12.57 -37.43
C LYS A 62 -10.40 -13.51 -36.24
N THR A 63 -9.44 -14.38 -35.91
CA THR A 63 -9.52 -15.23 -34.71
C THR A 63 -9.44 -14.40 -33.43
N ILE A 64 -8.53 -13.41 -33.37
CA ILE A 64 -8.42 -12.46 -32.26
C ILE A 64 -9.78 -11.79 -32.02
N GLN A 65 -10.43 -11.31 -33.08
CA GLN A 65 -11.75 -10.68 -32.99
C GLN A 65 -12.80 -11.62 -32.39
N ILE A 66 -12.77 -12.92 -32.71
CA ILE A 66 -13.72 -13.89 -32.14
C ILE A 66 -13.45 -14.12 -30.66
N VAL A 67 -12.18 -14.33 -30.27
CA VAL A 67 -11.77 -14.56 -28.86
C VAL A 67 -12.20 -13.40 -27.95
N VAL A 68 -12.17 -12.17 -28.47
CA VAL A 68 -12.52 -10.95 -27.73
C VAL A 68 -14.05 -10.75 -27.63
N THR A 69 -14.78 -11.10 -28.69
CA THR A 69 -16.23 -10.83 -28.78
C THR A 69 -17.11 -11.93 -28.16
N SER A 70 -16.56 -13.11 -27.92
CA SER A 70 -17.28 -14.26 -27.36
C SER A 70 -17.40 -14.21 -25.84
N SER A 71 -18.59 -14.53 -25.33
CA SER A 71 -18.93 -14.48 -23.90
C SER A 71 -18.09 -15.39 -23.00
N VAL A 72 -17.90 -14.94 -21.75
CA VAL A 72 -17.03 -15.52 -20.70
C VAL A 72 -17.65 -16.77 -20.06
N SER A 73 -17.77 -17.87 -20.80
CA SER A 73 -17.95 -19.18 -20.15
C SER A 73 -16.58 -19.80 -19.87
N THR A 74 -16.43 -20.51 -18.75
CA THR A 74 -15.19 -21.22 -18.40
C THR A 74 -14.79 -22.27 -19.44
N VAL A 75 -15.76 -22.82 -20.16
CA VAL A 75 -15.55 -23.74 -21.28
C VAL A 75 -14.94 -23.00 -22.48
N HIS A 76 -15.38 -21.77 -22.74
CA HIS A 76 -14.86 -20.93 -23.82
C HIS A 76 -13.42 -20.50 -23.55
N HIS A 77 -13.07 -20.15 -22.30
CA HIS A 77 -11.70 -19.78 -21.93
C HIS A 77 -10.68 -20.89 -22.27
N LEU A 78 -10.97 -22.14 -21.89
CA LEU A 78 -10.07 -23.29 -22.12
C LEU A 78 -9.91 -23.62 -23.62
N VAL A 79 -10.97 -23.42 -24.41
CA VAL A 79 -10.92 -23.55 -25.87
C VAL A 79 -10.07 -22.44 -26.47
N PHE A 80 -10.22 -21.18 -26.02
CA PHE A 80 -9.42 -20.06 -26.50
C PHE A 80 -7.94 -20.18 -26.13
N THR A 81 -7.60 -20.67 -24.93
CA THR A 81 -6.20 -20.94 -24.57
C THR A 81 -5.56 -21.95 -25.52
N LYS A 82 -6.29 -23.01 -25.90
CA LYS A 82 -5.77 -24.01 -26.86
C LYS A 82 -5.61 -23.42 -28.26
N ILE A 83 -6.54 -22.57 -28.68
CA ILE A 83 -6.50 -21.89 -29.99
C ILE A 83 -5.29 -20.95 -30.05
N VAL A 84 -5.10 -20.11 -29.03
CA VAL A 84 -3.94 -19.22 -28.95
C VAL A 84 -2.64 -20.02 -28.83
N GLY A 85 -2.64 -21.12 -28.09
CA GLY A 85 -1.52 -22.07 -28.05
C GLY A 85 -1.15 -22.61 -29.43
N LEU A 86 -2.13 -22.90 -30.30
CA LEU A 86 -1.86 -23.25 -31.70
C LEU A 86 -1.30 -22.06 -32.48
N MET A 87 -1.89 -20.86 -32.34
CA MET A 87 -1.41 -19.66 -33.03
C MET A 87 0.05 -19.36 -32.71
N ILE A 88 0.46 -19.51 -31.44
CA ILE A 88 1.84 -19.33 -30.98
C ILE A 88 2.81 -20.23 -31.74
N ILE A 89 2.43 -21.48 -32.04
CA ILE A 89 3.26 -22.43 -32.78
C ILE A 89 3.50 -21.96 -34.23
N TYR A 90 2.51 -21.30 -34.85
CA TYR A 90 2.60 -20.87 -36.24
C TYR A 90 3.18 -19.47 -36.43
N LEU A 91 3.54 -18.75 -35.36
CA LEU A 91 4.15 -17.42 -35.45
C LEU A 91 5.47 -17.41 -36.24
N ASP A 92 6.21 -18.53 -36.24
CA ASP A 92 7.46 -18.68 -36.98
C ASP A 92 7.29 -18.42 -38.50
N ASN A 93 6.11 -18.74 -39.05
CA ASN A 93 5.83 -18.68 -40.49
C ASN A 93 5.31 -17.31 -40.96
N ILE A 94 5.13 -16.34 -40.07
CA ILE A 94 4.53 -15.03 -40.37
C ILE A 94 5.63 -13.99 -40.63
N SER A 95 5.49 -13.09 -41.61
CA SER A 95 6.47 -12.02 -41.84
C SER A 95 6.56 -11.03 -40.67
N SER A 96 7.70 -10.34 -40.50
CA SER A 96 7.86 -9.40 -39.38
C SER A 96 6.89 -8.21 -39.45
N GLU A 97 6.58 -7.72 -40.66
CA GLU A 97 5.57 -6.67 -40.89
C GLU A 97 4.18 -7.14 -40.45
N ALA A 98 3.78 -8.37 -40.83
CA ALA A 98 2.51 -8.93 -40.43
C ALA A 98 2.41 -9.16 -38.91
N LEU A 99 3.51 -9.48 -38.23
CA LEU A 99 3.55 -9.58 -36.76
C LEU A 99 3.33 -8.22 -36.08
N LEU A 100 3.86 -7.13 -36.65
CA LEU A 100 3.60 -5.78 -36.15
C LEU A 100 2.13 -5.39 -36.37
N ASP A 101 1.57 -5.71 -37.53
CA ASP A 101 0.14 -5.47 -37.83
C ASP A 101 -0.79 -6.26 -36.90
N ILE A 102 -0.43 -7.50 -36.54
CA ILE A 102 -1.17 -8.30 -35.57
C ILE A 102 -1.06 -7.67 -34.18
N THR A 103 0.10 -7.10 -33.84
CA THR A 103 0.31 -6.44 -32.54
C THR A 103 -0.65 -5.26 -32.37
N HIS A 104 -0.75 -4.38 -33.37
CA HIS A 104 -1.69 -3.25 -33.35
C HIS A 104 -3.12 -3.74 -33.07
N GLU A 105 -3.54 -4.80 -33.74
CA GLU A 105 -4.90 -5.33 -33.60
C GLU A 105 -5.17 -5.96 -32.22
N ILE A 106 -4.16 -6.59 -31.61
CA ILE A 106 -4.25 -7.06 -30.22
C ILE A 106 -4.39 -5.89 -29.25
N VAL A 107 -3.55 -4.87 -29.41
CA VAL A 107 -3.51 -3.69 -28.53
C VAL A 107 -4.83 -2.92 -28.59
N GLU A 108 -5.33 -2.67 -29.80
CA GLU A 108 -6.64 -2.03 -30.02
C GLU A 108 -7.77 -2.79 -29.29
N LYS A 109 -7.75 -4.12 -29.35
CA LYS A 109 -8.76 -4.94 -28.67
C LYS A 109 -8.61 -5.02 -27.16
N LEU A 110 -7.38 -4.94 -26.64
CA LEU A 110 -7.12 -4.81 -25.20
C LEU A 110 -7.60 -3.47 -24.64
N ILE A 111 -7.57 -2.40 -25.44
CA ILE A 111 -8.12 -1.10 -25.08
C ILE A 111 -9.64 -1.14 -25.04
N GLU A 112 -10.28 -1.80 -26.02
CA GLU A 112 -11.73 -1.90 -26.13
C GLU A 112 -12.36 -2.81 -25.06
N SER A 113 -11.68 -3.87 -24.62
CA SER A 113 -12.23 -4.83 -23.66
C SER A 113 -11.15 -5.54 -22.82
N SER A 114 -11.50 -5.85 -21.58
CA SER A 114 -10.68 -6.68 -20.67
C SER A 114 -10.96 -8.19 -20.79
N ILE A 115 -11.84 -8.61 -21.72
CA ILE A 115 -12.25 -10.01 -21.88
C ILE A 115 -11.10 -10.83 -22.48
N ASN A 116 -10.71 -11.92 -21.81
CA ASN A 116 -9.61 -12.82 -22.21
C ASN A 116 -8.26 -12.09 -22.41
N ALA A 117 -8.06 -10.96 -21.71
CA ALA A 117 -6.84 -10.16 -21.82
C ALA A 117 -5.58 -10.96 -21.46
N ASP A 118 -5.69 -11.89 -20.51
CA ASP A 118 -4.62 -12.82 -20.13
C ASP A 118 -4.10 -13.65 -21.31
N ILE A 119 -5.02 -14.22 -22.10
CA ILE A 119 -4.70 -15.03 -23.28
C ILE A 119 -4.05 -14.15 -24.37
N MET A 120 -4.58 -12.95 -24.58
CA MET A 120 -4.05 -12.02 -25.59
C MET A 120 -2.65 -11.51 -25.25
N ILE A 121 -2.39 -11.27 -23.98
CA ILE A 121 -1.08 -10.84 -23.50
C ILE A 121 -0.04 -11.97 -23.65
N GLU A 122 -0.44 -13.24 -23.52
CA GLU A 122 0.44 -14.39 -23.80
C GLU A 122 0.83 -14.46 -25.29
N LEU A 123 -0.12 -14.18 -26.19
CA LEU A 123 0.15 -14.09 -27.62
C LEU A 123 1.10 -12.92 -27.92
N LEU A 124 0.85 -11.74 -27.34
CA LEU A 124 1.68 -10.55 -27.46
C LEU A 124 3.13 -10.81 -27.02
N ARG A 125 3.31 -11.49 -25.87
CA ARG A 125 4.64 -11.91 -25.39
C ARG A 125 5.33 -12.86 -26.36
N SER A 126 4.59 -13.79 -26.96
CA SER A 126 5.13 -14.74 -27.93
C SER A 126 5.56 -14.05 -29.23
N ILE A 127 4.78 -13.08 -29.70
CA ILE A 127 5.13 -12.23 -30.86
C ILE A 127 6.43 -11.46 -30.58
N TYR A 128 6.53 -10.83 -29.40
CA TYR A 128 7.74 -10.12 -28.99
C TYR A 128 8.99 -11.02 -29.04
N LEU A 129 8.92 -12.22 -28.45
CA LEU A 129 10.03 -13.18 -28.46
C LEU A 129 10.43 -13.60 -29.89
N GLN A 130 9.47 -13.71 -30.80
CA GLN A 130 9.76 -14.01 -32.19
C GLN A 130 10.45 -12.87 -32.92
N LEU A 131 10.06 -11.62 -32.66
CA LEU A 131 10.74 -10.46 -33.20
C LEU A 131 12.17 -10.33 -32.66
N VAL A 132 12.40 -10.62 -31.38
CA VAL A 132 13.75 -10.64 -30.78
C VAL A 132 14.65 -11.66 -31.48
N LYS A 133 14.18 -12.89 -31.69
CA LYS A 133 14.95 -13.91 -32.43
C LYS A 133 15.32 -13.44 -33.84
N ARG A 134 14.45 -12.66 -34.49
CA ARG A 134 14.70 -12.13 -35.83
C ARG A 134 15.70 -10.98 -35.83
N ASP A 135 15.65 -10.11 -34.83
CA ASP A 135 16.64 -9.05 -34.63
C ASP A 135 18.06 -9.61 -34.42
N GLU A 136 18.21 -10.76 -33.75
CA GLU A 136 19.51 -11.43 -33.62
C GLU A 136 20.05 -11.95 -34.96
N THR A 137 19.17 -12.30 -35.90
CA THR A 137 19.56 -12.80 -37.24
C THR A 137 19.76 -11.69 -38.27
N GLN A 138 19.07 -10.56 -38.11
CA GLN A 138 19.09 -9.42 -39.03
C GLN A 138 19.88 -8.27 -38.38
N LEU A 139 21.19 -8.26 -38.60
CA LEU A 139 22.10 -7.25 -38.06
C LEU A 139 21.62 -5.82 -38.37
N GLY A 140 21.19 -5.10 -37.35
CA GLY A 140 20.73 -3.71 -37.45
C GLY A 140 19.21 -3.51 -37.51
N SER A 141 18.40 -4.59 -37.49
CA SER A 141 16.96 -4.44 -37.25
C SER A 141 16.68 -4.30 -35.76
N SER A 142 15.69 -3.45 -35.43
CA SER A 142 15.23 -3.16 -34.08
C SER A 142 13.71 -3.41 -34.02
N LEU A 143 13.27 -4.52 -34.60
CA LEU A 143 11.85 -4.86 -34.77
C LEU A 143 11.15 -5.05 -33.43
N ALA A 144 11.82 -5.67 -32.46
CA ALA A 144 11.29 -5.84 -31.12
C ALA A 144 11.13 -4.48 -30.39
N ALA A 145 12.09 -3.56 -30.57
CA ALA A 145 11.96 -2.22 -29.99
C ALA A 145 10.92 -1.37 -30.71
N SER A 146 10.77 -1.50 -32.04
CA SER A 146 9.71 -0.81 -32.78
C SER A 146 8.33 -1.30 -32.33
N MET A 147 8.16 -2.60 -32.08
CA MET A 147 6.93 -3.14 -31.49
C MET A 147 6.62 -2.48 -30.14
N CYS A 148 7.60 -2.42 -29.23
CA CYS A 148 7.42 -1.78 -27.92
C CYS A 148 7.05 -0.29 -28.05
N GLN A 149 7.68 0.45 -28.97
CA GLN A 149 7.35 1.85 -29.23
C GLN A 149 5.93 2.01 -29.77
N THR A 150 5.51 1.17 -30.71
CA THR A 150 4.14 1.18 -31.25
C THR A 150 3.12 0.93 -30.15
N ILE A 151 3.34 -0.08 -29.31
CA ILE A 151 2.48 -0.37 -28.15
C ILE A 151 2.40 0.84 -27.23
N VAL A 152 3.53 1.45 -26.88
CA VAL A 152 3.56 2.62 -25.98
C VAL A 152 2.81 3.81 -26.59
N GLN A 153 2.94 4.04 -27.90
CA GLN A 153 2.22 5.12 -28.59
C GLN A 153 0.71 4.88 -28.62
N GLU A 154 0.28 3.66 -28.98
CA GLU A 154 -1.13 3.29 -29.03
C GLU A 154 -1.77 3.37 -27.64
N LEU A 155 -1.13 2.77 -26.63
CA LEU A 155 -1.63 2.80 -25.25
C LEU A 155 -1.55 4.21 -24.62
N GLY A 156 -0.56 5.01 -25.01
CA GLY A 156 -0.41 6.39 -24.53
C GLY A 156 -1.44 7.37 -25.08
N ASN A 157 -1.96 7.11 -26.28
CA ASN A 157 -2.98 7.95 -26.90
C ASN A 157 -4.41 7.64 -26.41
N THR A 158 -4.58 6.58 -25.61
CA THR A 158 -5.89 6.11 -25.17
C THR A 158 -6.23 6.57 -23.76
N THR A 159 -7.51 6.85 -23.52
CA THR A 159 -8.02 7.15 -22.18
C THR A 159 -8.30 5.86 -21.43
N TRP A 160 -7.52 5.62 -20.38
CA TRP A 160 -7.67 4.43 -19.54
C TRP A 160 -8.69 4.65 -18.42
N THR A 161 -9.50 3.63 -18.16
CA THR A 161 -10.49 3.59 -17.07
C THR A 161 -10.13 2.51 -16.05
N GLU A 162 -10.80 2.53 -14.89
CA GLU A 162 -10.61 1.54 -13.81
C GLU A 162 -10.84 0.08 -14.29
N ASP A 163 -11.75 -0.14 -15.24
CA ASP A 163 -12.09 -1.49 -15.73
C ASP A 163 -10.97 -2.13 -16.57
N ASN A 164 -10.21 -1.32 -17.30
CA ASN A 164 -9.17 -1.78 -18.22
C ASN A 164 -7.76 -1.68 -17.64
N TYR A 165 -7.63 -1.15 -16.42
CA TYR A 165 -6.36 -0.98 -15.72
C TYR A 165 -5.59 -2.30 -15.52
N SER A 166 -6.31 -3.39 -15.24
CA SER A 166 -5.69 -4.71 -15.03
C SER A 166 -4.97 -5.22 -16.28
N SER A 167 -5.56 -5.02 -17.47
CA SER A 167 -4.96 -5.34 -18.77
C SER A 167 -3.70 -4.52 -19.03
N LEU A 168 -3.73 -3.21 -18.76
CA LEU A 168 -2.55 -2.33 -18.88
C LEU A 168 -1.38 -2.86 -18.05
N ILE A 169 -1.62 -3.16 -16.78
CA ILE A 169 -0.58 -3.67 -15.88
C ILE A 169 -0.02 -5.00 -16.35
N ALA A 170 -0.87 -5.90 -16.83
CA ALA A 170 -0.43 -7.20 -17.33
C ALA A 170 0.46 -7.04 -18.57
N VAL A 171 0.17 -6.09 -19.47
CA VAL A 171 1.06 -5.76 -20.61
C VAL A 171 2.41 -5.23 -20.11
N ILE A 172 2.40 -4.26 -19.19
CA ILE A 172 3.63 -3.65 -18.67
C ILE A 172 4.52 -4.70 -17.98
N LYS A 173 3.93 -5.66 -17.25
CA LYS A 173 4.66 -6.71 -16.54
C LYS A 173 5.20 -7.83 -17.43
N THR A 174 4.65 -8.00 -18.63
CA THR A 174 4.99 -9.14 -19.50
C THR A 174 6.05 -8.81 -20.55
N LEU A 175 6.13 -7.55 -20.98
CA LEU A 175 7.11 -7.11 -21.98
C LEU A 175 8.27 -6.30 -21.37
N PRO A 176 9.51 -6.46 -21.89
CA PRO A 176 10.68 -5.77 -21.38
C PRO A 176 10.83 -4.37 -22.00
N PHE A 177 9.99 -3.43 -21.58
CA PHE A 177 10.05 -2.04 -22.02
C PHE A 177 11.34 -1.32 -21.58
N ALA A 178 11.78 -0.33 -22.37
CA ALA A 178 12.88 0.56 -22.03
C ALA A 178 12.48 1.58 -20.96
N ASP A 179 13.46 2.21 -20.30
CA ASP A 179 13.21 3.17 -19.22
C ASP A 179 12.35 4.36 -19.67
N ASN A 180 12.55 4.85 -20.90
CA ASN A 180 11.76 5.95 -21.46
C ASN A 180 10.30 5.55 -21.69
N GLU A 181 10.04 4.32 -22.12
CA GLU A 181 8.70 3.77 -22.36
C GLU A 181 7.96 3.55 -21.05
N LYS A 182 8.68 3.02 -20.04
CA LYS A 182 8.16 2.86 -18.67
C LYS A 182 7.77 4.17 -18.02
N ARG A 183 8.48 5.27 -18.29
CA ARG A 183 8.08 6.62 -17.86
C ARG A 183 6.73 7.02 -18.44
N THR A 184 6.52 6.81 -19.73
CA THR A 184 5.22 7.07 -20.38
C THR A 184 4.10 6.27 -19.72
N PHE A 185 4.34 5.00 -19.37
CA PHE A 185 3.36 4.21 -18.62
C PHE A 185 3.06 4.77 -17.23
N ILE A 186 4.06 5.28 -16.50
CA ILE A 186 3.85 5.94 -15.21
C ILE A 186 2.94 7.18 -15.39
N ASP A 187 3.17 7.98 -16.43
CA ASP A 187 2.36 9.16 -16.72
C ASP A 187 0.90 8.79 -17.06
N ILE A 188 0.71 7.74 -17.88
CA ILE A 188 -0.62 7.19 -18.20
C ILE A 188 -1.32 6.75 -16.91
N MET A 189 -0.62 6.02 -16.04
CA MET A 189 -1.18 5.52 -14.79
C MET A 189 -1.59 6.65 -13.84
N PHE A 190 -0.86 7.77 -13.79
CA PHE A 190 -1.27 8.95 -13.01
C PHE A 190 -2.50 9.66 -13.55
N ALA A 191 -2.74 9.57 -14.86
CA ALA A 191 -3.92 10.14 -15.49
C ALA A 191 -5.20 9.32 -15.21
N ILE A 192 -5.07 8.06 -14.78
CA ILE A 192 -6.22 7.24 -14.39
C ILE A 192 -6.79 7.76 -13.09
N ASP A 193 -8.06 8.15 -13.12
CA ASP A 193 -8.76 8.63 -11.95
C ASP A 193 -9.46 7.49 -11.22
N PHE A 194 -8.96 7.13 -10.05
CA PHE A 194 -9.52 6.07 -9.20
C PHE A 194 -10.61 6.60 -8.25
N GLU A 195 -11.39 7.61 -8.66
CA GLU A 195 -12.37 8.26 -7.79
C GLU A 195 -13.49 7.30 -7.34
N SER A 196 -13.78 6.24 -8.11
CA SER A 196 -14.89 5.31 -7.85
C SER A 196 -14.49 3.96 -7.24
N SER A 197 -13.29 3.42 -7.50
CA SER A 197 -12.89 2.08 -7.00
C SER A 197 -11.68 2.09 -6.07
N ILE A 198 -11.96 2.24 -4.78
CA ILE A 198 -10.94 2.17 -3.72
C ILE A 198 -10.35 0.76 -3.55
N ASP A 199 -10.99 -0.25 -4.11
CA ASP A 199 -10.49 -1.63 -4.15
C ASP A 199 -9.28 -1.82 -5.05
N GLN A 200 -9.13 -1.01 -6.10
CA GLN A 200 -8.00 -1.12 -7.02
C GLN A 200 -6.78 -0.32 -6.54
N LEU A 201 -6.97 0.63 -5.61
CA LEU A 201 -5.92 1.51 -5.11
C LEU A 201 -4.67 0.77 -4.57
N PRO A 202 -4.78 -0.32 -3.79
CA PRO A 202 -3.60 -1.04 -3.29
C PRO A 202 -2.81 -1.71 -4.41
N ILE A 203 -3.52 -2.29 -5.37
CA ILE A 203 -2.91 -2.91 -6.56
C ILE A 203 -2.20 -1.84 -7.38
N PHE A 204 -2.82 -0.67 -7.52
CA PHE A 204 -2.23 0.49 -8.18
C PHE A 204 -0.92 0.94 -7.52
N VAL A 205 -0.94 1.16 -6.21
CA VAL A 205 0.23 1.56 -5.43
C VAL A 205 1.35 0.51 -5.57
N LEU A 206 1.01 -0.79 -5.46
CA LEU A 206 1.99 -1.87 -5.62
C LEU A 206 2.65 -1.83 -6.99
N ASN A 207 1.85 -1.73 -8.07
CA ASN A 207 2.37 -1.80 -9.43
C ASN A 207 3.25 -0.60 -9.77
N ILE A 208 2.84 0.63 -9.41
CA ILE A 208 3.69 1.82 -9.64
C ILE A 208 5.02 1.68 -8.91
N LEU A 209 4.97 1.26 -7.64
CA LEU A 209 6.18 1.11 -6.85
C LEU A 209 7.13 0.06 -7.42
N GLN A 210 6.60 -1.08 -7.88
CA GLN A 210 7.39 -2.11 -8.58
C GLN A 210 8.03 -1.56 -9.85
N LEU A 211 7.28 -0.85 -10.69
CA LEU A 211 7.81 -0.24 -11.93
C LEU A 211 8.92 0.75 -11.66
N CYS A 212 8.83 1.51 -10.57
CA CYS A 212 9.85 2.48 -10.23
C CYS A 212 11.14 1.83 -9.72
N ILE A 213 11.04 0.72 -8.99
CA ILE A 213 12.20 0.03 -8.38
C ILE A 213 12.95 -0.83 -9.37
N ASP A 214 12.24 -1.63 -10.15
CA ASP A 214 12.85 -2.58 -11.09
C ASP A 214 13.78 -1.85 -12.08
N ASN A 215 13.54 -0.56 -12.31
CA ASN A 215 14.20 0.25 -13.32
C ASN A 215 15.06 1.39 -12.75
N ARG A 216 15.23 1.45 -11.41
CA ARG A 216 16.06 2.47 -10.72
C ARG A 216 15.75 3.91 -11.16
N LEU A 217 14.48 4.20 -11.41
CA LEU A 217 14.02 5.49 -11.90
C LEU A 217 13.93 6.51 -10.74
N GLU A 218 15.08 6.95 -10.21
CA GLU A 218 15.14 7.76 -8.97
C GLU A 218 14.34 9.06 -9.01
N ASN A 219 14.34 9.74 -10.16
CA ASN A 219 13.60 10.99 -10.33
C ASN A 219 12.10 10.72 -10.34
N GLU A 220 11.69 9.66 -11.00
CA GLU A 220 10.31 9.21 -11.09
C GLU A 220 9.81 8.68 -9.75
N ILE A 221 10.64 7.97 -8.97
CA ILE A 221 10.31 7.53 -7.60
C ILE A 221 9.90 8.75 -6.75
N THR A 222 10.57 9.89 -6.91
CA THR A 222 10.22 11.11 -6.18
C THR A 222 8.85 11.65 -6.60
N SER A 223 8.56 11.71 -7.90
CA SER A 223 7.25 12.14 -8.42
C SER A 223 6.14 11.16 -8.06
N CYS A 224 6.39 9.86 -8.18
CA CYS A 224 5.46 8.79 -7.82
C CYS A 224 5.12 8.79 -6.35
N SER A 225 6.14 8.91 -5.49
CA SER A 225 5.90 9.02 -4.05
C SER A 225 5.10 10.27 -3.71
N ALA A 226 5.37 11.41 -4.33
CA ALA A 226 4.60 12.63 -4.10
C ALA A 226 3.15 12.48 -4.54
N TYR A 227 2.90 11.90 -5.72
CA TYR A 227 1.56 11.64 -6.24
C TYR A 227 0.79 10.67 -5.35
N ILE A 228 1.38 9.52 -5.00
CA ILE A 228 0.77 8.51 -4.13
C ILE A 228 0.43 9.11 -2.77
N PHE A 229 1.34 9.91 -2.18
CA PHE A 229 1.08 10.56 -0.90
C PHE A 229 -0.04 11.58 -1.01
N ASP A 230 -0.03 12.46 -2.00
CA ASP A 230 -1.08 13.47 -2.15
C ASP A 230 -2.44 12.81 -2.39
N ARG A 231 -2.53 11.81 -3.28
CA ARG A 231 -3.76 11.02 -3.48
C ARG A 231 -4.23 10.37 -2.19
N LEU A 232 -3.37 9.62 -1.49
CA LEU A 232 -3.77 8.96 -0.25
C LEU A 232 -4.21 9.98 0.80
N ILE A 233 -3.54 11.12 0.94
CA ILE A 233 -3.96 12.21 1.82
C ILE A 233 -5.35 12.74 1.44
N GLN A 234 -5.59 13.02 0.15
CA GLN A 234 -6.90 13.51 -0.34
C GLN A 234 -8.01 12.48 -0.12
N TYR A 235 -7.75 11.20 -0.40
CA TYR A 235 -8.71 10.12 -0.12
C TYR A 235 -9.07 10.05 1.36
N PHE A 236 -8.08 10.24 2.24
CA PHE A 236 -8.32 10.30 3.69
C PHE A 236 -9.15 11.49 4.11
N ILE A 237 -8.94 12.67 3.52
CA ILE A 237 -9.74 13.87 3.82
C ILE A 237 -11.19 13.66 3.33
N ASN A 238 -11.38 13.04 2.16
CA ASN A 238 -12.71 12.81 1.59
C ASN A 238 -13.51 11.73 2.33
N LEU A 239 -12.84 10.76 2.95
CA LEU A 239 -13.45 9.76 3.82
C LEU A 239 -14.23 10.37 4.99
N ASP A 240 -13.79 11.52 5.52
CA ASP A 240 -14.45 12.26 6.60
C ASP A 240 -15.89 12.66 6.24
N SER A 241 -16.21 12.77 4.95
CA SER A 241 -17.52 13.21 4.45
C SER A 241 -18.53 12.07 4.23
N LYS A 242 -18.08 10.81 4.13
CA LYS A 242 -18.91 9.66 3.73
C LYS A 242 -18.87 8.56 4.80
N SER A 243 -19.62 8.75 5.89
CA SER A 243 -19.51 8.01 7.16
C SER A 243 -19.94 6.53 7.18
N ASN A 244 -20.39 5.91 6.08
CA ASN A 244 -21.07 4.61 6.16
C ASN A 244 -20.25 3.36 5.76
N ASP A 245 -19.15 3.47 5.00
CA ASP A 245 -18.39 2.29 4.51
C ASP A 245 -16.93 2.23 5.00
N ASN A 246 -16.68 2.67 6.24
CA ASN A 246 -15.31 2.80 6.75
C ASN A 246 -14.45 1.52 6.64
N LYS A 247 -14.98 0.30 6.82
CA LYS A 247 -14.14 -0.91 6.95
C LYS A 247 -13.32 -1.26 5.69
N GLN A 248 -13.92 -1.17 4.50
CA GLN A 248 -13.27 -1.58 3.25
C GLN A 248 -12.21 -0.57 2.83
N TYR A 249 -12.55 0.71 2.91
CA TYR A 249 -11.65 1.84 2.66
C TYR A 249 -10.41 1.76 3.55
N THR A 250 -10.64 1.52 4.83
CA THR A 250 -9.61 1.37 5.83
C THR A 250 -8.70 0.16 5.55
N SER A 251 -9.26 -0.95 5.06
CA SER A 251 -8.50 -2.15 4.67
C SER A 251 -7.63 -1.94 3.43
N ASN A 252 -8.11 -1.20 2.44
CA ASN A 252 -7.34 -0.93 1.21
C ASN A 252 -6.19 0.02 1.48
N ILE A 253 -6.40 1.05 2.30
CA ILE A 253 -5.33 1.94 2.75
C ILE A 253 -4.25 1.16 3.51
N ARG A 254 -4.65 0.22 4.38
CA ARG A 254 -3.71 -0.67 5.07
C ARG A 254 -2.84 -1.42 4.07
N LEU A 255 -3.45 -2.03 3.05
CA LEU A 255 -2.72 -2.73 2.01
C LEU A 255 -1.75 -1.80 1.27
N CYS A 256 -2.15 -0.55 0.99
CA CYS A 256 -1.24 0.46 0.42
C CYS A 256 -0.01 0.69 1.30
N ILE A 257 -0.21 0.91 2.62
CA ILE A 257 0.90 1.10 3.57
C ILE A 257 1.80 -0.15 3.59
N VAL A 258 1.23 -1.35 3.67
CA VAL A 258 1.99 -2.61 3.66
C VAL A 258 2.78 -2.77 2.37
N HIS A 259 2.18 -2.48 1.20
CA HIS A 259 2.89 -2.52 -0.07
C HIS A 259 4.05 -1.53 -0.09
N ILE A 260 3.87 -0.29 0.39
CA ILE A 260 4.96 0.68 0.50
C ILE A 260 6.07 0.14 1.43
N LEU A 261 5.72 -0.40 2.60
CA LEU A 261 6.69 -0.91 3.57
C LEU A 261 7.50 -2.11 3.05
N ASN A 262 6.83 -3.09 2.44
CA ASN A 262 7.48 -4.23 1.79
C ASN A 262 8.38 -3.76 0.65
N THR A 263 7.94 -2.74 -0.07
CA THR A 263 8.74 -2.16 -1.15
C THR A 263 10.00 -1.45 -0.61
N ILE A 264 9.90 -0.71 0.51
CA ILE A 264 11.08 -0.12 1.17
C ILE A 264 12.03 -1.22 1.68
N GLU A 265 11.51 -2.40 2.02
CA GLU A 265 12.34 -3.55 2.42
C GLU A 265 13.16 -4.09 1.26
N LEU A 266 12.54 -4.20 0.09
CA LEU A 266 13.22 -4.64 -1.14
C LEU A 266 14.21 -3.59 -1.66
N SER A 267 13.89 -2.29 -1.50
CA SER A 267 14.73 -1.18 -1.94
C SER A 267 14.83 -0.08 -0.88
N PRO A 268 15.93 -0.02 -0.10
CA PRO A 268 16.10 0.99 0.95
C PRO A 268 16.20 2.42 0.40
N ASP A 269 16.62 2.60 -0.87
CA ASP A 269 16.71 3.90 -1.54
C ASP A 269 15.33 4.55 -1.71
N LEU A 270 14.27 3.75 -1.88
CA LEU A 270 12.89 4.23 -1.85
C LEU A 270 12.58 4.94 -0.53
N GLY A 271 13.02 4.38 0.61
CA GLY A 271 12.79 4.97 1.93
C GLY A 271 13.47 6.34 2.09
N ILE A 272 14.65 6.52 1.49
CA ILE A 272 15.36 7.81 1.47
C ILE A 272 14.60 8.81 0.58
N THR A 273 14.14 8.37 -0.58
CA THR A 273 13.39 9.21 -1.50
C THR A 273 12.04 9.64 -0.92
N LEU A 274 11.32 8.71 -0.28
CA LEU A 274 10.09 9.01 0.47
C LEU A 274 10.32 10.05 1.57
N LEU A 275 11.46 9.97 2.26
CA LEU A 275 11.83 10.99 3.26
C LEU A 275 12.06 12.37 2.62
N ARG A 276 12.66 12.44 1.42
CA ARG A 276 12.81 13.71 0.68
C ARG A 276 11.45 14.27 0.29
N THR A 277 10.55 13.41 -0.20
CA THR A 277 9.17 13.79 -0.53
C THR A 277 8.44 14.32 0.70
N PHE A 278 8.58 13.65 1.84
CA PHE A 278 8.00 14.09 3.11
C PHE A 278 8.53 15.46 3.55
N LYS A 279 9.84 15.72 3.39
CA LYS A 279 10.43 17.04 3.63
C LYS A 279 9.86 18.13 2.72
N LYS A 280 9.64 17.82 1.44
CA LYS A 280 9.01 18.76 0.48
C LYS A 280 7.56 19.04 0.83
N ILE A 281 6.79 18.03 1.26
CA ILE A 281 5.42 18.22 1.75
C ILE A 281 5.44 19.16 2.95
N GLN A 282 6.35 18.94 3.91
CA GLN A 282 6.47 19.79 5.09
C GLN A 282 6.84 21.24 4.77
N SER A 283 7.73 21.47 3.80
CA SER A 283 8.09 22.84 3.41
C SER A 283 6.96 23.58 2.72
N ASN A 284 6.08 22.86 2.01
CA ASN A 284 4.96 23.44 1.28
C ASN A 284 3.75 23.64 2.20
N ASP A 285 3.39 22.61 2.95
CA ASP A 285 2.23 22.59 3.84
C ASP A 285 2.46 21.60 5.00
N VAL A 286 2.79 22.16 6.16
CA VAL A 286 3.02 21.40 7.39
C VAL A 286 1.75 20.65 7.84
N SER A 287 0.55 21.11 7.48
CA SER A 287 -0.70 20.45 7.89
C SER A 287 -0.85 19.06 7.30
N LYS A 288 -0.42 18.86 6.04
CA LYS A 288 -0.47 17.57 5.34
C LYS A 288 0.39 16.49 5.99
N ILE A 289 1.43 16.89 6.73
CA ILE A 289 2.27 15.98 7.52
C ILE A 289 1.49 15.33 8.66
N PHE A 290 0.53 16.05 9.23
CA PHE A 290 -0.33 15.56 10.30
C PHE A 290 -1.58 14.84 9.80
N SER A 291 -1.67 14.56 8.50
CA SER A 291 -2.74 13.74 7.95
C SER A 291 -2.69 12.31 8.55
N PRO A 292 -3.85 11.65 8.72
CA PRO A 292 -3.91 10.30 9.28
C PRO A 292 -3.07 9.29 8.49
N PHE A 293 -3.04 9.42 7.16
CA PHE A 293 -2.18 8.60 6.30
C PHE A 293 -0.70 8.73 6.67
N CYS A 294 -0.17 9.96 6.69
CA CYS A 294 1.24 10.23 6.99
C CYS A 294 1.63 9.68 8.36
N LEU A 295 0.78 9.89 9.37
CA LEU A 295 1.03 9.42 10.72
C LEU A 295 0.96 7.89 10.81
N ALA A 296 -0.03 7.26 10.19
CA ALA A 296 -0.15 5.79 10.11
C ALA A 296 1.08 5.18 9.42
N PHE A 297 1.52 5.75 8.30
CA PHE A 297 2.71 5.31 7.57
C PHE A 297 3.97 5.41 8.45
N ILE A 298 4.22 6.55 9.10
CA ILE A 298 5.39 6.75 9.96
C ILE A 298 5.42 5.75 11.11
N PHE A 299 4.29 5.53 11.79
CA PHE A 299 4.24 4.61 12.92
C PHE A 299 4.34 3.15 12.50
N ALA A 300 3.83 2.79 11.31
CA ALA A 300 3.95 1.45 10.75
C ALA A 300 5.37 1.09 10.28
N LEU A 301 6.29 2.07 10.14
CA LEU A 301 7.68 1.78 9.80
C LEU A 301 8.33 0.83 10.82
N PRO A 302 9.10 -0.18 10.37
CA PRO A 302 9.76 -1.14 11.26
C PRO A 302 10.84 -0.45 12.12
N LYS A 303 10.96 -0.89 13.39
CA LYS A 303 11.79 -0.26 14.43
C LYS A 303 13.29 -0.29 14.10
N ASP A 304 13.76 -1.36 13.46
CA ASP A 304 15.19 -1.61 13.25
C ASP A 304 15.81 -0.81 12.10
N ARG A 305 15.04 0.09 11.45
CA ARG A 305 15.55 0.89 10.33
C ARG A 305 15.94 2.28 10.78
N THR A 306 17.18 2.67 10.47
CA THR A 306 17.67 4.07 10.56
C THR A 306 16.71 5.07 9.89
N ILE A 307 15.96 4.62 8.88
CA ILE A 307 14.92 5.37 8.18
C ILE A 307 13.79 5.79 9.13
N LYS A 308 13.28 4.92 10.01
CA LYS A 308 12.20 5.26 10.96
C LYS A 308 12.62 6.43 11.85
N GLY A 309 13.84 6.39 12.39
CA GLY A 309 14.39 7.48 13.21
C GLY A 309 14.44 8.81 12.46
N LYS A 310 14.76 8.79 11.15
CA LYS A 310 14.74 10.00 10.31
C LYS A 310 13.33 10.55 10.09
N PHE A 311 12.33 9.69 9.85
CA PHE A 311 10.93 10.11 9.74
C PHE A 311 10.39 10.68 11.06
N ILE A 312 10.67 10.03 12.18
CA ILE A 312 10.29 10.51 13.51
C ILE A 312 10.93 11.87 13.80
N LYS A 313 12.23 12.04 13.50
CA LYS A 313 12.90 13.33 13.62
C LYS A 313 12.22 14.41 12.78
N GLN A 314 11.79 14.06 11.56
CA GLN A 314 11.08 14.99 10.68
C GLN A 314 9.71 15.39 11.24
N LEU A 315 8.94 14.42 11.75
CA LEU A 315 7.67 14.66 12.42
C LEU A 315 7.82 15.61 13.63
N LYS A 316 8.88 15.45 14.43
CA LYS A 316 9.20 16.34 15.55
C LYS A 316 9.49 17.76 15.10
N MET A 317 10.31 17.94 14.07
CA MET A 317 10.55 19.26 13.49
C MET A 317 9.25 19.90 12.95
N SER A 318 8.30 19.11 12.45
CA SER A 318 6.96 19.63 12.08
C SER A 318 6.20 20.15 13.29
N PHE A 319 6.23 19.43 14.42
CA PHE A 319 5.62 19.90 15.67
C PHE A 319 6.26 21.21 16.15
N ASP A 320 7.60 21.30 16.15
CA ASP A 320 8.31 22.51 16.54
C ASP A 320 7.93 23.70 15.66
N LEU A 321 7.86 23.50 14.33
CA LEU A 321 7.44 24.54 13.40
C LEU A 321 6.01 25.02 13.67
N VAL A 322 5.05 24.10 13.88
CA VAL A 322 3.67 24.48 14.22
C VAL A 322 3.63 25.28 15.52
N CYS A 323 4.37 24.83 16.54
CA CYS A 323 4.38 25.51 17.83
C CYS A 323 5.08 26.88 17.80
N GLN A 324 6.17 27.04 17.04
CA GLN A 324 6.79 28.35 16.81
C GLN A 324 5.86 29.31 16.06
N THR A 325 5.08 28.78 15.12
CA THR A 325 4.08 29.57 14.39
C THR A 325 2.94 30.00 15.32
N PHE A 326 2.56 29.15 16.27
CA PHE A 326 1.60 29.43 17.35
C PHE A 326 2.08 30.54 18.28
N GLU A 327 3.32 30.46 18.79
CA GLU A 327 3.89 31.48 19.70
C GLU A 327 3.93 32.86 19.05
N LYS A 328 4.11 32.92 17.73
CA LYS A 328 4.14 34.18 16.97
C LYS A 328 2.75 34.77 16.74
N ASN A 329 1.71 33.94 16.63
CA ASN A 329 0.37 34.38 16.22
C ASN A 329 -0.60 34.59 17.40
N ASN A 330 -0.26 34.23 18.64
CA ASN A 330 -1.12 34.36 19.83
C ASN A 330 -2.53 33.72 19.69
N GLU A 331 -2.74 32.85 18.71
CA GLU A 331 -3.95 32.06 18.54
C GLU A 331 -3.83 30.78 19.39
N ALA A 332 -4.91 30.26 20.00
CA ALA A 332 -4.79 28.98 20.70
C ALA A 332 -4.33 27.88 19.72
N PHE A 333 -3.30 27.10 20.08
CA PHE A 333 -2.73 26.00 19.27
C PHE A 333 -3.82 25.12 18.66
N TRP A 334 -4.86 24.89 19.46
CA TRP A 334 -6.07 24.18 19.11
C TRP A 334 -6.86 24.89 18.01
N LEU A 335 -7.08 26.20 18.05
CA LEU A 335 -7.87 26.94 17.07
C LEU A 335 -7.32 26.80 15.65
N ILE A 336 -6.00 26.76 15.41
CA ILE A 336 -5.44 26.50 14.06
C ILE A 336 -5.55 25.03 13.67
N LEU A 337 -5.31 24.11 14.62
CA LEU A 337 -5.58 22.68 14.44
C LEU A 337 -7.07 22.40 14.17
N PHE A 338 -7.99 23.24 14.66
CA PHE A 338 -9.44 23.15 14.52
C PHE A 338 -9.98 23.93 13.30
N THR A 339 -9.28 24.96 12.80
CA THR A 339 -9.77 25.86 11.73
C THR A 339 -9.06 25.73 10.39
N LYS A 340 -7.78 25.34 10.35
CA LYS A 340 -7.01 25.14 9.08
C LYS A 340 -6.72 23.68 8.81
N ILE A 341 -6.40 22.94 9.85
CA ILE A 341 -6.51 21.49 9.86
C ILE A 341 -7.92 21.25 10.38
N ASN A 342 -8.70 20.37 9.78
CA ASN A 342 -10.06 20.15 10.25
C ASN A 342 -10.01 19.13 11.40
N TYR A 343 -9.27 19.37 12.51
CA TYR A 343 -9.34 18.48 13.70
C TYR A 343 -10.75 18.56 14.29
N ASN A 344 -11.74 17.93 13.67
CA ASN A 344 -12.79 17.34 14.47
C ASN A 344 -12.13 16.35 15.42
N ASP A 345 -12.80 16.06 16.54
CA ASP A 345 -12.50 14.92 17.43
C ASP A 345 -12.17 13.65 16.62
N PHE A 346 -12.68 13.57 15.39
CA PHE A 346 -12.27 12.68 14.31
C PHE A 346 -10.77 12.41 14.16
N TYR A 347 -9.80 13.35 14.09
CA TYR A 347 -8.40 12.97 13.78
C TYR A 347 -7.68 12.28 14.94
N ARG A 348 -7.96 12.73 16.18
CA ARG A 348 -7.55 12.05 17.42
C ARG A 348 -8.27 10.71 17.54
N ASP A 349 -9.58 10.70 17.36
CA ASP A 349 -10.40 9.50 17.41
C ASP A 349 -10.05 8.54 16.27
N TYR A 350 -9.56 9.02 15.12
CA TYR A 350 -9.25 8.23 13.94
C TYR A 350 -7.84 7.66 14.03
N LEU A 351 -6.81 8.33 14.56
CA LEU A 351 -5.55 7.65 14.96
C LEU A 351 -5.77 6.57 16.02
N LEU A 352 -6.67 6.85 16.95
CA LEU A 352 -7.10 5.86 17.95
C LEU A 352 -8.04 4.78 17.35
N GLN A 353 -8.78 5.06 16.27
CA GLN A 353 -9.58 4.07 15.50
C GLN A 353 -8.73 3.27 14.52
N LEU A 354 -7.69 3.87 13.92
CA LEU A 354 -6.64 3.24 13.11
C LEU A 354 -5.93 2.22 14.02
N ALA A 355 -5.73 2.58 15.29
CA ALA A 355 -5.23 1.69 16.32
C ALA A 355 -6.24 0.60 16.72
N LYS A 356 -7.57 0.86 16.73
CA LYS A 356 -8.60 -0.14 17.11
C LYS A 356 -8.38 -1.46 16.36
N LYS A 357 -8.53 -2.56 17.11
CA LYS A 357 -7.97 -3.90 16.86
C LYS A 357 -8.31 -4.53 15.50
N ASP A 358 -9.27 -3.98 14.75
CA ASP A 358 -9.85 -4.63 13.57
C ASP A 358 -9.55 -3.90 12.24
N LEU A 359 -8.95 -2.70 12.26
CA LEU A 359 -8.95 -1.83 11.07
C LEU A 359 -7.60 -1.78 10.31
N PHE A 360 -6.44 -2.07 10.92
CA PHE A 360 -5.13 -1.91 10.24
C PHE A 360 -4.08 -3.00 10.43
N GLY A 361 -4.37 -4.13 11.08
CA GLY A 361 -3.28 -4.83 11.76
C GLY A 361 -2.65 -3.84 12.75
N GLY A 362 -3.54 -3.24 13.56
CA GLY A 362 -3.28 -2.08 14.40
C GLY A 362 -2.02 -2.25 15.24
N ASP A 363 -1.61 -3.47 15.54
CA ASP A 363 -0.38 -3.81 16.27
C ASP A 363 0.89 -3.10 15.74
N LEU A 364 1.08 -2.95 14.42
CA LEU A 364 2.27 -2.27 13.87
C LEU A 364 2.23 -0.76 14.13
N ILE A 365 1.13 -0.11 13.76
CA ILE A 365 0.90 1.33 13.99
C ILE A 365 0.91 1.63 15.49
N LEU A 366 0.25 0.80 16.28
CA LEU A 366 0.10 0.92 17.72
C LEU A 366 1.43 0.76 18.44
N SER A 367 2.23 -0.24 18.06
CA SER A 367 3.60 -0.40 18.58
C SER A 367 4.47 0.82 18.27
N GLY A 368 4.40 1.34 17.03
CA GLY A 368 5.14 2.55 16.64
C GLY A 368 4.65 3.82 17.35
N LEU A 369 3.33 3.97 17.55
CA LEU A 369 2.73 5.09 18.26
C LEU A 369 3.08 5.07 19.74
N ILE A 370 3.06 3.90 20.38
CA ILE A 370 3.49 3.72 21.78
C ILE A 370 4.96 4.11 21.93
N ASP A 371 5.83 3.62 21.05
CA ASP A 371 7.25 3.98 21.08
C ASP A 371 7.45 5.49 20.90
N PHE A 372 6.69 6.12 19.99
CA PHE A 372 6.76 7.56 19.78
C PHE A 372 6.30 8.35 21.00
N CYS A 373 5.20 7.94 21.65
CA CYS A 373 4.73 8.56 22.89
C CYS A 373 5.79 8.47 24.00
N PHE A 374 6.38 7.30 24.19
CA PHE A 374 7.45 7.12 25.17
C PHE A 374 8.70 7.93 24.81
N GLN A 375 9.08 8.02 23.53
CA GLN A 375 10.20 8.84 23.10
C GLN A 375 9.95 10.34 23.37
N LEU A 376 8.72 10.83 23.20
CA LEU A 376 8.36 12.21 23.55
C LEU A 376 8.44 12.46 25.07
N LEU A 377 7.98 11.50 25.88
CA LEU A 377 8.10 11.59 27.33
C LEU A 377 9.58 11.53 27.78
N ASP A 378 10.39 10.67 27.17
CA ASP A 378 11.82 10.54 27.45
C ASP A 378 12.58 11.84 27.12
N GLU A 379 12.27 12.49 25.98
CA GLU A 379 12.92 13.76 25.61
C GLU A 379 12.52 14.93 26.54
N TYR A 380 11.27 14.96 27.03
CA TYR A 380 10.85 15.93 28.05
C TYR A 380 11.65 15.78 29.34
N SER A 381 11.96 14.55 29.73
CA SER A 381 12.78 14.26 30.92
C SER A 381 14.19 14.88 30.82
N GLN A 382 14.74 14.98 29.60
CA GLN A 382 16.08 15.51 29.35
C GLN A 382 16.10 17.03 29.16
N SER A 383 15.02 17.65 28.67
CA SER A 383 14.98 19.10 28.45
C SER A 383 14.82 19.90 29.75
N GLN A 384 14.15 19.34 30.77
CA GLN A 384 13.94 20.02 32.05
C GLN A 384 15.21 20.17 32.91
N THR A 385 16.30 19.49 32.58
CA THR A 385 17.59 19.71 33.24
C THR A 385 18.29 20.99 32.77
N LEU A 386 17.77 21.68 31.74
CA LEU A 386 18.50 22.75 31.03
C LEU A 386 17.84 24.14 31.00
N THR A 387 16.61 24.35 31.49
CA THR A 387 15.94 25.66 31.30
C THR A 387 15.25 26.21 32.55
N ASN A 388 15.62 27.45 32.91
CA ASN A 388 14.93 28.32 33.84
C ASN A 388 13.50 28.64 33.35
N GLU A 389 12.61 28.73 34.32
CA GLU A 389 11.19 29.06 34.26
C GLU A 389 10.92 30.31 33.39
N SER A 390 10.07 30.21 32.36
CA SER A 390 9.22 31.32 31.82
C SER A 390 8.72 31.14 30.37
N SER A 391 8.83 29.97 29.74
CA SER A 391 8.07 29.68 28.52
C SER A 391 7.29 28.39 28.66
N PHE A 392 5.99 28.44 28.39
CA PHE A 392 5.12 27.27 28.22
C PHE A 392 5.62 26.54 26.96
N SER A 393 6.70 25.77 27.11
CA SER A 393 7.47 25.28 25.98
C SER A 393 6.67 24.25 25.20
N VAL A 394 6.88 24.23 23.87
CA VAL A 394 6.42 23.19 22.92
C VAL A 394 6.46 21.77 23.50
N ILE A 395 7.49 21.51 24.31
CA ILE A 395 7.79 20.23 24.93
C ILE A 395 6.70 19.84 25.98
N GLU A 396 6.13 20.79 26.71
CA GLU A 396 5.05 20.55 27.69
C GLU A 396 3.71 20.21 27.02
N LEU A 397 3.44 20.82 25.88
CA LEU A 397 2.28 20.49 25.05
C LEU A 397 2.42 19.08 24.46
N LEU A 398 3.60 18.74 23.93
CA LEU A 398 3.91 17.40 23.42
C LEU A 398 3.82 16.32 24.51
N LYS A 399 4.28 16.61 25.74
CA LYS A 399 4.09 15.75 26.91
C LYS A 399 2.61 15.49 27.15
N THR A 400 1.80 16.55 27.23
CA THR A 400 0.36 16.44 27.51
C THR A 400 -0.38 15.65 26.43
N LEU A 401 0.08 15.75 25.19
CA LEU A 401 -0.49 15.02 24.07
C LEU A 401 -0.09 13.53 24.10
N ALA A 402 1.19 13.22 24.31
CA ALA A 402 1.67 11.85 24.48
C ALA A 402 0.97 11.13 25.65
N SER A 403 0.74 11.87 26.75
CA SER A 403 -0.01 11.41 27.92
C SER A 403 -1.44 10.99 27.60
N LYS A 404 -2.17 11.88 26.91
CA LYS A 404 -3.56 11.63 26.52
C LYS A 404 -3.65 10.46 25.55
N TRP A 405 -2.75 10.38 24.57
CA TRP A 405 -2.69 9.27 23.63
C TRP A 405 -2.41 7.93 24.32
N LEU A 406 -1.43 7.86 25.24
CA LEU A 406 -1.17 6.63 26.00
C LEU A 406 -2.39 6.20 26.83
N SER A 407 -3.03 7.14 27.52
CA SER A 407 -4.24 6.86 28.30
C SER A 407 -5.40 6.34 27.44
N ASP A 408 -5.60 6.94 26.26
CA ASP A 408 -6.60 6.52 25.29
C ASP A 408 -6.28 5.16 24.67
N ILE A 409 -5.01 4.89 24.35
CA ILE A 409 -4.54 3.59 23.85
C ILE A 409 -4.82 2.50 24.88
N VAL A 410 -4.44 2.70 26.15
CA VAL A 410 -4.72 1.74 27.23
C VAL A 410 -6.22 1.51 27.36
N ARG A 411 -7.04 2.56 27.21
CA ARG A 411 -8.51 2.44 27.25
C ARG A 411 -9.06 1.56 26.13
N LEU A 412 -8.52 1.66 24.93
CA LEU A 412 -9.01 0.95 23.74
C LEU A 412 -8.41 -0.46 23.60
N HIS A 413 -7.14 -0.67 23.98
CA HIS A 413 -6.36 -1.88 23.66
C HIS A 413 -6.01 -2.71 24.88
N LYS A 414 -6.86 -3.71 25.20
CA LYS A 414 -6.64 -4.62 26.34
C LYS A 414 -5.32 -5.40 26.28
N SER A 415 -4.85 -5.78 25.09
CA SER A 415 -3.67 -6.64 24.92
C SER A 415 -2.33 -5.96 25.21
N ILE A 416 -2.28 -4.63 25.25
CA ILE A 416 -1.02 -3.86 25.37
C ILE A 416 -0.97 -3.06 26.67
N GLN A 417 -2.00 -3.18 27.50
CA GLN A 417 -2.08 -2.48 28.78
C GLN A 417 -0.93 -2.86 29.71
N GLU A 418 -0.53 -4.15 29.70
CA GLU A 418 0.50 -4.70 30.59
C GLU A 418 1.87 -4.20 30.15
N ASP A 419 2.16 -4.27 28.84
CA ASP A 419 3.38 -3.72 28.24
C ASP A 419 3.56 -2.23 28.53
N ILE A 420 2.51 -1.41 28.41
CA ILE A 420 2.59 0.03 28.67
C ILE A 420 2.90 0.29 30.15
N ILE A 421 2.24 -0.43 31.06
CA ILE A 421 2.50 -0.29 32.50
C ILE A 421 3.92 -0.74 32.84
N HIS A 422 4.38 -1.88 32.31
CA HIS A 422 5.75 -2.33 32.51
C HIS A 422 6.77 -1.31 32.01
N ARG A 423 6.58 -0.75 30.81
CA ARG A 423 7.46 0.29 30.26
C ARG A 423 7.47 1.59 31.06
N LEU A 424 6.34 1.96 31.70
CA LEU A 424 6.29 3.08 32.64
C LEU A 424 7.06 2.75 33.92
N PHE A 425 6.87 1.56 34.48
CA PHE A 425 7.61 1.09 35.66
C PHE A 425 9.12 1.01 35.43
N ASP A 426 9.54 0.45 34.30
CA ASP A 426 10.96 0.34 33.94
C ASP A 426 11.62 1.71 33.92
N ARG A 427 10.97 2.72 33.32
CA ARG A 427 11.47 4.11 33.32
C ARG A 427 11.49 4.75 34.71
N ILE A 428 10.48 4.47 35.54
CA ILE A 428 10.44 4.95 36.93
C ILE A 428 11.59 4.34 37.75
N LEU A 429 11.93 3.07 37.52
CA LEU A 429 13.00 2.35 38.20
C LEU A 429 14.40 2.72 37.71
N GLU A 430 14.55 2.95 36.41
CA GLU A 430 15.82 3.31 35.76
C GLU A 430 16.24 4.76 36.05
N ALA A 431 15.29 5.65 36.34
CA ALA A 431 15.55 7.05 36.65
C ALA A 431 16.17 7.21 38.07
N LYS A 432 17.43 6.80 38.20
CA LYS A 432 18.16 6.74 39.48
C LYS A 432 18.63 8.08 40.05
N THR A 433 18.48 9.22 39.35
CA THR A 433 19.23 10.44 39.74
C THR A 433 18.48 11.79 39.75
N ASN A 434 17.34 11.98 39.05
CA ASN A 434 16.71 13.31 38.94
C ASN A 434 15.22 13.32 39.35
N ASP A 435 14.88 13.87 40.53
CA ASP A 435 13.53 13.86 41.13
C ASP A 435 12.42 14.46 40.23
N ARG A 436 12.71 15.44 39.37
CA ARG A 436 11.70 16.03 38.45
C ARG A 436 11.41 15.14 37.23
N THR A 437 12.38 14.35 36.80
CA THR A 437 12.23 13.44 35.65
C THR A 437 11.39 12.21 35.99
N VAL A 438 11.31 11.81 37.25
CA VAL A 438 10.50 10.63 37.61
C VAL A 438 9.03 11.00 37.82
N LYS A 439 8.76 12.18 38.36
CA LYS A 439 7.40 12.64 38.70
C LYS A 439 6.45 12.63 37.51
N HIS A 440 6.89 13.03 36.33
CA HIS A 440 6.00 13.04 35.16
C HIS A 440 5.59 11.63 34.70
N PHE A 441 6.47 10.62 34.85
CA PHE A 441 6.09 9.22 34.60
C PHE A 441 5.13 8.69 35.66
N VAL A 442 5.26 9.14 36.90
CA VAL A 442 4.31 8.83 37.99
C VAL A 442 2.95 9.48 37.74
N GLU A 443 2.91 10.74 37.28
CA GLU A 443 1.68 11.41 36.81
C GLU A 443 1.02 10.62 35.69
N GLN A 444 1.80 10.15 34.70
CA GLN A 444 1.28 9.29 33.63
C GLN A 444 0.70 7.99 34.16
N LEU A 445 1.40 7.34 35.09
CA LEU A 445 0.91 6.13 35.73
C LEU A 445 -0.42 6.40 36.42
N TYR A 446 -0.54 7.50 37.18
CA TYR A 446 -1.80 7.87 37.84
C TYR A 446 -2.93 8.10 36.84
N ASP A 447 -2.69 8.82 35.75
CA ASP A 447 -3.72 9.11 34.74
C ASP A 447 -4.19 7.83 34.03
N VAL A 448 -3.26 6.94 33.68
CA VAL A 448 -3.57 5.63 33.10
C VAL A 448 -4.40 4.78 34.09
N MET A 449 -3.98 4.73 35.36
CA MET A 449 -4.65 3.97 36.41
C MET A 449 -6.02 4.53 36.76
N LYS A 450 -6.19 5.85 36.80
CA LYS A 450 -7.48 6.53 37.03
C LYS A 450 -8.47 6.22 35.92
N THR A 451 -8.02 6.33 34.67
CA THR A 451 -8.86 6.15 33.47
C THR A 451 -9.35 4.71 33.30
N ASN A 452 -8.53 3.73 33.71
CA ASN A 452 -8.78 2.30 33.48
C ASN A 452 -8.90 1.48 34.77
N SER A 453 -9.19 2.17 35.88
CA SER A 453 -9.20 1.64 37.24
C SER A 453 -9.97 0.33 37.40
N HIS A 454 -11.18 0.22 36.81
CA HIS A 454 -12.01 -1.00 36.83
C HIS A 454 -11.34 -2.26 36.22
N ARG A 455 -10.40 -2.10 35.29
CA ARG A 455 -9.69 -3.22 34.64
C ARG A 455 -8.54 -3.72 35.50
N PHE A 456 -7.79 -2.79 36.08
CA PHE A 456 -6.59 -3.08 36.86
C PHE A 456 -6.87 -3.66 38.25
N VAL A 457 -8.11 -3.57 38.76
CA VAL A 457 -8.53 -4.26 40.00
C VAL A 457 -8.22 -5.77 39.96
N LYS A 458 -8.23 -6.37 38.76
CA LYS A 458 -7.99 -7.81 38.55
C LYS A 458 -6.52 -8.16 38.30
N TRP A 459 -5.59 -7.20 38.42
CA TRP A 459 -4.16 -7.39 38.11
C TRP A 459 -3.18 -7.51 39.30
N PRO A 460 -3.56 -8.03 40.50
CA PRO A 460 -2.60 -8.13 41.60
C PRO A 460 -1.43 -9.05 41.30
N GLU A 461 -1.62 -10.12 40.52
CA GLU A 461 -0.56 -11.09 40.23
C GLU A 461 0.44 -10.56 39.19
N GLN A 462 -0.07 -9.91 38.13
CA GLN A 462 0.73 -9.28 37.07
C GLN A 462 1.57 -8.11 37.59
N LEU A 463 1.08 -7.42 38.62
CA LEU A 463 1.77 -6.28 39.22
C LEU A 463 2.62 -6.65 40.44
N LYS A 464 2.53 -7.87 40.97
CA LYS A 464 3.19 -8.29 42.22
C LYS A 464 4.70 -8.07 42.19
N ASP A 465 5.36 -8.50 41.12
CA ASP A 465 6.81 -8.40 40.96
C ASP A 465 7.26 -6.94 40.87
N ARG A 466 6.46 -6.09 40.21
CA ARG A 466 6.73 -4.65 40.08
C ARG A 466 6.45 -3.89 41.38
N LEU A 467 5.42 -4.30 42.12
CA LEU A 467 5.12 -3.76 43.44
C LEU A 467 6.25 -4.09 44.42
N ASP A 468 6.77 -5.32 44.42
CA ASP A 468 7.93 -5.69 45.25
C ASP A 468 9.19 -4.86 44.91
N GLN A 469 9.37 -4.43 43.65
CA GLN A 469 10.44 -3.52 43.23
C GLN A 469 10.29 -2.10 43.82
N ILE A 470 9.09 -1.65 44.20
CA ILE A 470 8.87 -0.35 44.88
C ILE A 470 9.64 -0.29 46.21
N LEU A 471 9.79 -1.42 46.89
CA LEU A 471 10.53 -1.48 48.16
C LEU A 471 11.98 -1.01 47.98
N LEU A 472 12.55 -1.17 46.79
CA LEU A 472 13.94 -0.80 46.44
C LEU A 472 14.08 0.69 46.08
N MET A 473 12.98 1.44 45.95
CA MET A 473 12.97 2.86 45.56
C MET A 473 13.23 3.78 46.78
N ARG A 474 13.61 5.05 46.50
CA ARG A 474 13.64 6.11 47.51
C ARG A 474 12.23 6.36 48.06
N TYR A 475 12.13 6.72 49.33
CA TYR A 475 10.85 6.94 50.02
C TYR A 475 9.92 7.90 49.28
N ASP A 476 10.41 9.07 48.85
CA ASP A 476 9.61 10.10 48.19
C ASP A 476 8.98 9.56 46.89
N LEU A 477 9.76 8.81 46.10
CA LEU A 477 9.31 8.21 44.86
C LEU A 477 8.35 7.04 45.12
N ALA A 478 8.67 6.19 46.10
CA ALA A 478 7.80 5.08 46.49
C ALA A 478 6.43 5.60 46.95
N HIS A 479 6.40 6.70 47.69
CA HIS A 479 5.16 7.36 48.11
C HIS A 479 4.35 7.85 46.91
N ASP A 480 4.98 8.57 45.97
CA ASP A 480 4.30 9.10 44.79
C ASP A 480 3.78 7.96 43.87
N VAL A 481 4.54 6.87 43.72
CA VAL A 481 4.10 5.68 42.96
C VAL A 481 2.93 4.99 43.65
N ILE A 482 2.95 4.84 44.97
CA ILE A 482 1.83 4.28 45.74
C ILE A 482 0.58 5.16 45.58
N ASP A 483 0.76 6.47 45.56
CA ASP A 483 -0.32 7.44 45.32
C ASP A 483 -0.93 7.28 43.92
N ALA A 484 -0.13 6.92 42.92
CA ALA A 484 -0.62 6.62 41.57
C ALA A 484 -1.62 5.43 41.55
N PHE A 485 -1.53 4.49 42.50
CA PHE A 485 -2.42 3.34 42.62
C PHE A 485 -3.70 3.61 43.43
N LYS A 486 -3.82 4.77 44.10
CA LYS A 486 -5.02 5.15 44.88
C LYS A 486 -6.35 4.94 44.13
N PRO A 487 -6.50 5.25 42.82
CA PRO A 487 -7.74 5.03 42.09
C PRO A 487 -8.20 3.56 42.07
N ILE A 488 -7.27 2.61 42.04
CA ILE A 488 -7.56 1.17 42.04
C ILE A 488 -7.89 0.71 43.46
N ILE A 489 -7.14 1.18 44.45
CA ILE A 489 -7.34 0.86 45.87
C ILE A 489 -8.71 1.37 46.37
N LYS A 490 -9.18 2.52 45.88
CA LYS A 490 -10.48 3.10 46.27
C LYS A 490 -11.68 2.35 45.71
N LEU A 491 -11.58 1.77 44.51
CA LEU A 491 -12.64 0.94 43.92
C LEU A 491 -12.65 -0.49 44.47
N SER A 492 -11.58 -0.87 45.16
CA SER A 492 -11.37 -2.17 45.78
C SER A 492 -12.16 -2.29 47.10
N GLY A 493 -13.46 -2.61 47.02
CA GLY A 493 -14.18 -3.25 48.11
C GLY A 493 -13.81 -4.74 48.16
N ASN A 494 -12.91 -5.14 49.07
CA ASN A 494 -12.42 -6.51 49.25
C ASN A 494 -11.90 -7.21 47.98
N THR A 495 -10.99 -6.59 47.24
CA THR A 495 -10.36 -7.21 46.07
C THR A 495 -8.89 -7.58 46.34
N PRO A 496 -8.35 -8.59 45.64
CA PRO A 496 -7.00 -9.12 45.87
C PRO A 496 -5.88 -8.07 45.73
N PHE A 497 -6.12 -6.97 45.02
CA PHE A 497 -5.16 -5.86 44.91
C PHE A 497 -4.87 -5.17 46.24
N ARG A 498 -5.89 -4.96 47.09
CA ARG A 498 -5.71 -4.36 48.42
C ARG A 498 -4.96 -5.28 49.36
N GLU A 499 -5.14 -6.59 49.22
CA GLU A 499 -4.38 -7.58 49.98
C GLU A 499 -2.90 -7.60 49.57
N THR A 500 -2.60 -7.63 48.26
CA THR A 500 -1.23 -7.49 47.75
C THR A 500 -0.57 -6.19 48.21
N TYR A 501 -1.31 -5.08 48.22
CA TYR A 501 -0.84 -3.80 48.74
C TYR A 501 -0.50 -3.86 50.25
N PHE A 502 -1.36 -4.47 51.08
CA PHE A 502 -1.07 -4.64 52.50
C PHE A 502 0.12 -5.59 52.74
N GLN A 503 0.26 -6.64 51.94
CA GLN A 503 1.42 -7.54 51.99
C GLN A 503 2.71 -6.77 51.65
N LEU A 504 2.67 -5.90 50.63
CA LEU A 504 3.80 -5.03 50.28
C LEU A 504 4.20 -4.11 51.44
N LEU A 505 3.23 -3.42 52.06
CA LEU A 505 3.49 -2.55 53.21
C LEU A 505 4.05 -3.33 54.41
N ARG A 506 3.55 -4.55 54.66
CA ARG A 506 4.11 -5.44 55.69
C ARG A 506 5.57 -5.78 55.38
N LYS A 507 5.89 -6.17 54.15
CA LYS A 507 7.29 -6.42 53.74
C LYS A 507 8.17 -5.18 53.91
N ALA A 508 7.65 -3.99 53.59
CA ALA A 508 8.36 -2.72 53.75
C ALA A 508 8.77 -2.45 55.21
N MET A 509 7.90 -2.78 56.19
CA MET A 509 8.20 -2.58 57.62
C MET A 509 9.36 -3.44 58.14
N TYR A 510 9.65 -4.58 57.49
CA TYR A 510 10.73 -5.49 57.89
C TYR A 510 12.04 -5.25 57.11
N ARG A 511 12.07 -4.21 56.27
CA ARG A 511 13.27 -3.86 55.50
C ARG A 511 14.18 -2.98 56.36
N PRO A 512 15.47 -3.33 56.50
CA PRO A 512 16.43 -2.56 57.29
C PRO A 512 16.77 -1.20 56.66
#